data_AF-A0A2M7J2C0-F1
#
_entry.id   AF-A0A2M7J2C0-F1
#
_cell.length_a   1.000
_cell.length_b   1.000
_cell.length_c   1.000
_cell.angle_alpha   90.00
_cell.angle_beta   90.00
_cell.angle_gamma   90.00
#
_symmetry.space_group_name_H-M   'P 1'
#
loop_
_entity.id
_entity.type
_entity.pdbx_description
1 polymer ?
#
loop_
_entity_poly.entity_id
_entity_poly.type
_entity_poly.pdbx_seq_one_letter_code
_entity_poly.pdbx_strand_id
1 'polypeptide(L)'
;DGGRELLGDTLKARGAAVEYVTCYRRRKPQQTPVELLAAQPDALTVTSSEALGYLWQMLDKQAQAALHNMPLFVPHPRIAELARSQGWTQVHLTVAGDEGLLAALQDWAKGRGLA
;
A
#
# COMPACT_ATOMS: atom_id res chain seq x y z
N ASP A 1 7.80 -13.41 2.79
CA ASP A 1 6.49 -13.78 2.24
C ASP A 1 5.73 -14.59 3.27
N GLY A 2 4.85 -13.89 3.98
CA GLY A 2 3.96 -14.43 5.00
C GLY A 2 2.56 -13.86 4.79
N GLY A 3 1.78 -13.68 5.85
CA GLY A 3 0.45 -13.07 5.82
C GLY A 3 -0.70 -14.09 5.74
N ARG A 4 -0.41 -15.36 6.01
CA ARG A 4 -1.40 -16.44 6.14
C ARG A 4 -1.20 -17.25 7.43
N GLU A 5 -0.44 -16.71 8.38
CA GLU A 5 -0.14 -17.33 9.68
C GLU A 5 -1.44 -17.65 10.40
N LEU A 6 -2.38 -16.69 10.46
CA LEU A 6 -3.70 -16.91 11.03
C LEU A 6 -4.41 -18.14 10.43
N LEU A 7 -4.34 -18.32 9.11
CA LEU A 7 -4.97 -19.47 8.45
C LEU A 7 -4.29 -20.78 8.86
N GLY A 8 -2.96 -20.86 8.76
CA GLY A 8 -2.25 -22.09 9.09
C GLY A 8 -2.32 -22.43 10.59
N ASP A 9 -2.24 -21.44 11.47
CA ASP A 9 -2.36 -21.64 12.91
C ASP A 9 -3.76 -22.12 13.28
N THR A 10 -4.79 -21.54 12.66
CA THR A 10 -6.17 -21.97 12.88
C THR A 10 -6.41 -23.40 12.36
N LEU A 11 -5.82 -23.79 11.22
CA LEU A 11 -5.93 -25.15 10.70
C LEU A 11 -5.22 -26.16 11.61
N LYS A 12 -4.00 -25.86 12.06
CA LYS A 12 -3.25 -26.70 13.01
C LYS A 12 -4.00 -26.85 14.34
N ALA A 13 -4.56 -25.77 14.86
CA ALA A 13 -5.37 -25.79 16.09
C ALA A 13 -6.61 -26.69 15.98
N ARG A 14 -7.09 -26.97 14.76
CA ARG A 14 -8.19 -27.90 14.48
C ARG A 14 -7.73 -29.31 14.10
N GLY A 15 -6.45 -29.62 14.26
CA GLY A 15 -5.88 -30.97 14.04
C GLY A 15 -5.39 -31.25 12.62
N ALA A 16 -5.36 -30.26 11.72
CA ALA A 16 -4.79 -30.45 10.39
C ALA A 16 -3.25 -30.43 10.43
N ALA A 17 -2.61 -31.27 9.62
CA ALA A 17 -1.20 -31.13 9.29
C ALA A 17 -1.05 -30.01 8.23
N VAL A 18 -0.20 -29.02 8.50
CA VAL A 18 0.00 -27.88 7.61
C VAL A 18 1.50 -27.71 7.33
N GLU A 19 1.87 -27.80 6.06
CA GLU A 19 3.20 -27.49 5.53
C GLU A 19 3.14 -26.24 4.65
N TYR A 20 4.10 -25.33 4.81
CA TYR A 20 4.20 -24.14 3.99
C TYR A 20 5.24 -24.32 2.89
N VAL A 21 4.83 -24.13 1.64
CA VAL A 21 5.73 -24.07 0.48
C VAL A 21 5.80 -22.63 -0.03
N THR A 22 6.97 -22.01 0.07
CA THR A 22 7.19 -20.62 -0.38
C THR A 22 7.59 -20.61 -1.86
N CYS A 23 6.66 -20.23 -2.74
CA CYS A 23 6.90 -20.26 -4.20
C CYS A 23 7.65 -19.04 -4.74
N TYR A 24 7.70 -17.93 -3.99
CA TYR A 24 8.40 -16.72 -4.41
C TYR A 24 8.88 -15.92 -3.19
N ARG A 25 9.65 -14.86 -3.44
CA ARG A 25 10.04 -13.89 -2.41
C ARG A 25 9.81 -12.48 -2.93
N ARG A 26 9.10 -11.67 -2.16
CA ARG A 26 9.07 -10.22 -2.34
C ARG A 26 10.35 -9.62 -1.79
N ARG A 27 10.89 -8.63 -2.49
CA ARG A 27 12.10 -7.91 -2.11
C ARG A 27 11.93 -6.44 -2.44
N LYS A 28 12.64 -5.61 -1.68
CA LYS A 28 12.77 -4.19 -1.97
C LYS A 28 13.27 -3.99 -3.41
N PRO A 29 12.63 -3.10 -4.20
CA PRO A 29 13.17 -2.71 -5.51
C PRO A 29 14.60 -2.18 -5.41
N GLN A 30 15.41 -2.40 -6.44
CA GLN A 30 16.76 -1.82 -6.53
C GLN A 30 16.73 -0.41 -7.11
N GLN A 31 15.66 -0.05 -7.80
CA GLN A 31 15.42 1.25 -8.39
C GLN A 31 15.20 2.30 -7.30
N THR A 32 15.63 3.53 -7.57
CA THR A 32 15.37 4.69 -6.73
C THR A 32 14.00 5.30 -7.10
N PRO A 33 13.34 6.03 -6.18
CA PRO A 33 12.04 6.64 -6.44
C PRO A 33 12.15 7.94 -7.27
N VAL A 34 13.27 8.17 -7.96
CA VAL A 34 13.57 9.45 -8.64
C VAL A 34 12.53 9.75 -9.72
N GLU A 35 12.16 8.76 -10.53
CA GLU A 35 11.15 8.95 -11.59
C GLU A 35 9.78 9.29 -11.02
N LEU A 36 9.39 8.66 -9.91
CA LEU A 36 8.15 8.98 -9.19
C LEU A 36 8.13 10.43 -8.70
N LEU A 37 9.23 10.88 -8.09
CA LEU A 37 9.35 12.22 -7.55
C LEU A 37 9.38 13.27 -8.68
N ALA A 38 10.03 12.96 -9.81
CA ALA A 38 10.07 13.83 -10.97
C ALA A 38 8.70 13.97 -11.65
N ALA A 39 7.92 12.87 -11.70
CA ALA A 39 6.59 12.87 -12.30
C ALA A 39 5.56 13.71 -11.53
N GLN A 40 5.79 14.00 -10.24
CA GLN A 40 4.91 14.79 -9.38
C GLN A 40 3.42 14.42 -9.54
N PRO A 41 3.03 13.16 -9.30
CA PRO A 41 1.66 12.72 -9.49
C PRO A 41 0.71 13.44 -8.53
N ASP A 42 -0.55 13.63 -8.91
CA ASP A 42 -1.56 14.25 -8.04
C ASP A 42 -2.07 13.31 -6.92
N ALA A 43 -1.88 12.00 -7.10
CA ALA A 43 -2.30 10.97 -6.16
C ALA A 43 -1.47 9.70 -6.32
N LEU A 44 -1.45 8.87 -5.26
CA LEU A 44 -0.77 7.59 -5.23
C LEU A 44 -1.72 6.45 -4.87
N THR A 45 -1.45 5.28 -5.42
CA THR A 45 -2.08 4.02 -5.00
C THR A 45 -1.01 3.07 -4.52
N VAL A 46 -1.28 2.38 -3.40
CA VAL A 46 -0.47 1.22 -2.99
C VAL A 46 -1.35 0.06 -2.54
N THR A 47 -1.08 -1.13 -3.08
CA THR A 47 -1.89 -2.34 -2.87
C THR A 47 -1.28 -3.33 -1.88
N SER A 48 -0.12 -3.01 -1.27
CA SER A 48 0.46 -3.81 -0.19
C SER A 48 1.18 -2.95 0.86
N SER A 49 1.07 -3.34 2.13
CA SER A 49 1.81 -2.69 3.22
C SER A 49 3.32 -2.80 3.01
N GLU A 50 3.77 -3.90 2.43
CA GLU A 50 5.18 -4.14 2.12
C GLU A 50 5.71 -3.15 1.07
N ALA A 51 4.99 -2.94 -0.04
CA ALA A 51 5.36 -1.95 -1.05
C ALA A 51 5.37 -0.53 -0.48
N LEU A 52 4.38 -0.17 0.35
CA LEU A 52 4.34 1.13 1.02
C LEU A 52 5.55 1.30 1.96
N GLY A 53 5.89 0.26 2.73
CA GLY A 53 7.07 0.22 3.59
C GLY A 53 8.36 0.43 2.80
N TYR A 54 8.51 -0.24 1.65
CA TYR A 54 9.67 -0.06 0.79
C TYR A 54 9.74 1.33 0.18
N LEU A 55 8.63 1.89 -0.32
CA LEU A 55 8.59 3.27 -0.79
C LEU A 55 9.06 4.23 0.30
N TRP A 56 8.49 4.14 1.50
CA TRP A 56 8.86 5.01 2.61
C TRP A 56 10.35 4.94 2.98
N GLN A 57 10.93 3.73 2.98
CA GLN A 57 12.36 3.51 3.23
C GLN A 57 13.28 3.98 2.10
N MET A 58 12.77 4.22 0.89
CA MET A 58 13.55 4.72 -0.23
C MET A 58 13.58 6.25 -0.30
N LEU A 59 12.65 6.91 0.37
CA LEU A 59 12.52 8.36 0.39
C LEU A 59 13.40 8.95 1.49
N ASP A 60 14.09 10.05 1.17
CA ASP A 60 14.69 10.90 2.20
C ASP A 60 13.62 11.71 2.93
N LYS A 61 14.04 12.45 3.98
CA LYS A 61 13.10 13.25 4.79
C LYS A 61 12.39 14.34 3.99
N GLN A 62 13.04 14.91 2.97
CA GLN A 62 12.46 15.97 2.16
C GLN A 62 11.37 15.40 1.25
N ALA A 63 11.64 14.27 0.61
CA ALA A 63 10.67 13.58 -0.23
C ALA A 63 9.51 13.01 0.58
N GLN A 64 9.77 12.49 1.79
CA GLN A 64 8.70 12.13 2.74
C GLN A 64 7.81 13.33 3.06
N ALA A 65 8.40 14.48 3.41
CA ALA A 65 7.68 15.74 3.67
C ALA A 65 6.79 16.16 2.48
N ALA A 66 7.29 16.04 1.25
CA ALA A 66 6.53 16.35 0.05
C ALA A 66 5.32 15.42 -0.14
N LEU A 67 5.44 14.15 0.24
CA LEU A 67 4.36 13.17 0.07
C LEU A 67 3.37 13.12 1.24
N HIS A 68 3.66 13.72 2.40
CA HIS A 68 2.78 13.64 3.58
C HIS A 68 1.32 14.04 3.29
N ASN A 69 1.11 15.06 2.46
CA ASN A 69 -0.22 15.56 2.09
C ASN A 69 -0.74 15.01 0.76
N MET A 70 0.04 14.13 0.12
CA MET A 70 -0.37 13.49 -1.13
C MET A 70 -1.51 12.50 -0.86
N PRO A 71 -2.62 12.57 -1.61
CA PRO A 71 -3.68 11.58 -1.53
C PRO A 71 -3.17 10.18 -1.81
N LEU A 72 -3.37 9.27 -0.85
CA LEU A 72 -2.95 7.87 -0.93
C LEU A 72 -4.17 6.96 -0.85
N PHE A 73 -4.42 6.21 -1.92
CA PHE A 73 -5.51 5.26 -2.04
C PHE A 73 -5.01 3.84 -1.77
N VAL A 74 -5.70 3.13 -0.88
CA VAL A 74 -5.31 1.78 -0.46
C VAL A 74 -6.55 0.87 -0.34
N PRO A 75 -6.48 -0.40 -0.76
CA PRO A 75 -7.64 -1.30 -0.77
C PRO A 75 -7.80 -2.13 0.52
N HIS A 76 -7.00 -1.89 1.55
CA HIS A 76 -7.01 -2.71 2.76
C HIS A 76 -6.69 -1.92 4.04
N PRO A 77 -7.41 -2.14 5.16
CA PRO A 77 -7.21 -1.41 6.42
C PRO A 77 -5.78 -1.42 6.95
N ARG A 78 -5.11 -2.59 6.94
CA ARG A 78 -3.70 -2.71 7.37
C ARG A 78 -2.72 -1.83 6.60
N ILE A 79 -3.01 -1.50 5.33
CA ILE A 79 -2.17 -0.60 4.54
C ILE A 79 -2.44 0.83 5.00
N ALA A 80 -3.71 1.19 5.22
CA ALA A 80 -4.10 2.50 5.71
C ALA A 80 -3.52 2.79 7.11
N GLU A 81 -3.52 1.81 8.00
CA GLU A 81 -2.89 1.90 9.33
C GLU A 81 -1.40 2.17 9.23
N LEU A 82 -0.68 1.42 8.39
CA LEU A 82 0.75 1.64 8.15
C LEU A 82 0.99 3.06 7.60
N ALA A 83 0.23 3.49 6.60
CA ALA A 83 0.33 4.84 6.04
C ALA A 83 0.15 5.92 7.11
N ARG A 84 -0.88 5.81 7.95
CA ARG A 84 -1.09 6.78 9.05
C ARG A 84 0.07 6.77 10.05
N SER A 85 0.63 5.60 10.37
CA SER A 85 1.81 5.51 11.26
C SER A 85 3.09 6.13 10.67
N GLN A 86 3.19 6.16 9.33
CA GLN A 86 4.24 6.87 8.59
C GLN A 86 3.94 8.38 8.46
N GLY A 87 2.75 8.82 8.88
CA GLY A 87 2.34 10.22 8.97
C GLY A 87 1.61 10.77 7.75
N TRP A 88 1.22 9.91 6.79
CA TRP A 88 0.36 10.33 5.67
C TRP A 88 -0.95 10.91 6.20
N THR A 89 -1.33 12.10 5.71
CA THR A 89 -2.51 12.83 6.20
C THR A 89 -3.75 12.58 5.35
N GLN A 90 -3.59 12.24 4.06
CA GLN A 90 -4.69 11.99 3.12
C GLN A 90 -4.78 10.52 2.72
N VAL A 91 -5.16 9.66 3.67
CA VAL A 91 -5.29 8.21 3.44
C VAL A 91 -6.74 7.83 3.13
N HIS A 92 -6.99 7.41 1.90
CA HIS A 92 -8.29 6.96 1.40
C HIS A 92 -8.34 5.43 1.39
N LEU A 93 -9.10 4.86 2.33
CA LEU A 93 -9.43 3.43 2.30
C LEU A 93 -10.51 3.21 1.25
N THR A 94 -10.22 2.35 0.28
CA THR A 94 -11.12 2.02 -0.82
C THR A 94 -11.78 0.67 -0.60
N VAL A 95 -12.83 0.38 -1.37
CA VAL A 95 -13.37 -0.98 -1.48
C VAL A 95 -12.28 -1.86 -2.10
N ALA A 96 -12.15 -3.10 -1.60
CA ALA A 96 -11.15 -4.03 -2.09
C ALA A 96 -11.36 -4.38 -3.58
N GLY A 97 -10.26 -4.61 -4.28
CA GLY A 97 -10.26 -4.92 -5.72
C GLY A 97 -10.11 -3.68 -6.60
N ASP A 98 -9.85 -3.92 -7.88
CA ASP A 98 -9.46 -2.86 -8.83
C ASP A 98 -10.60 -1.88 -9.10
N GLU A 99 -11.85 -2.36 -9.17
CA GLU A 99 -13.03 -1.52 -9.38
C GLU A 99 -13.24 -0.53 -8.23
N GLY A 100 -13.08 -0.99 -6.98
CA GLY A 100 -13.24 -0.15 -5.80
C GLY A 100 -12.17 0.93 -5.70
N LEU A 101 -10.95 0.59 -6.08
CA LEU A 101 -9.85 1.54 -6.16
C LEU A 101 -10.09 2.58 -7.26
N LEU A 102 -10.47 2.15 -8.46
CA LEU A 102 -10.69 3.02 -9.60
C LEU A 102 -11.86 3.98 -9.36
N ALA A 103 -12.98 3.49 -8.81
CA ALA A 103 -14.13 4.32 -8.48
C ALA A 103 -13.75 5.44 -7.49
N ALA A 104 -12.99 5.09 -6.44
CA ALA A 104 -12.53 6.08 -5.46
C ALA A 104 -11.60 7.15 -6.08
N LEU A 105 -10.70 6.75 -6.99
CA LEU A 105 -9.85 7.68 -7.71
C LEU A 105 -10.66 8.62 -8.62
N GLN A 106 -11.65 8.08 -9.34
CA GLN A 106 -12.52 8.87 -10.22
C GLN A 106 -13.35 9.88 -9.43
N ASP A 107 -13.95 9.47 -8.31
CA ASP A 107 -14.75 10.35 -7.47
C ASP A 107 -13.90 11.46 -6.84
N TRP A 108 -12.70 11.12 -6.38
CA TRP A 108 -11.73 12.11 -5.89
C TRP A 108 -11.30 13.10 -6.98
N ALA A 109 -11.01 12.61 -8.19
CA ALA A 109 -10.58 13.46 -9.31
C ALA A 109 -11.68 14.44 -9.74
N LYS A 110 -12.94 13.97 -9.84
CA LYS A 110 -14.12 14.82 -10.10
C LYS A 110 -14.28 15.90 -9.04
N GLY A 111 -14.12 15.55 -7.76
CA GLY A 111 -14.20 16.49 -6.64
C GLY A 111 -13.14 17.60 -6.68
N ARG A 112 -12.08 17.45 -7.47
CA ARG A 112 -11.00 18.43 -7.66
C ARG A 112 -11.01 19.12 -9.04
N GLY A 113 -11.96 18.78 -9.91
CA GLY A 113 -12.01 19.31 -11.28
C GLY A 113 -10.86 18.81 -12.17
N LEU A 114 -10.30 17.64 -11.86
CA LEU A 114 -9.22 17.00 -12.64
C LEU A 114 -9.76 16.01 -13.69
N ALA A 115 -11.09 15.80 -13.76
CA ALA A 115 -11.77 14.84 -14.62
C ALA A 115 -12.97 15.47 -15.32
#